data_AF-A0A3N5KX05-F1
#
_entry.id   AF-A0A3N5KX05-F1
#
_cell.length_a   1.000
_cell.length_b   1.000
_cell.length_c   1.000
_cell.angle_alpha   90.00
_cell.angle_beta   90.00
_cell.angle_gamma   90.00
#
_symmetry.space_group_name_H-M   'P 1'
#
loop_
_entity.id
_entity.type
_entity.pdbx_description
1 polymer ?
#
loop_
_entity_poly.entity_id
_entity_poly.type
_entity_poly.pdbx_seq_one_letter_code
_entity_poly.pdbx_strand_id
1 'polypeptide(L)'
;MVFLILAIIVVLFGLGVVVVNRRRERRLSLERARPPSPPRPPLPTAVEAPEAEVEIGEAPVQELEVDELGIDLVDELDVVDEVDVAEEVDVAEEVDVVAPPRFRDRLGKARAALAGAFASVRARGGITDDTWDDLEEALLRADVGVGLTTELIDDLREKVKTESLTTPDEVLDALKGELLTRLGGVDRSLVLDPRPGEPCVWLFVGVNG
;
A
#
# COMPACT_ATOMS: atom_id res chain seq x y z
N MET A 1 26.65 -50.76 -1.99
CA MET A 1 25.50 -49.86 -1.77
C MET A 1 25.85 -48.39 -2.00
N VAL A 2 26.93 -47.85 -1.42
CA VAL A 2 27.28 -46.41 -1.52
C VAL A 2 27.43 -45.90 -2.96
N PHE A 3 28.09 -46.64 -3.85
CA PHE A 3 28.25 -46.25 -5.26
C PHE A 3 26.93 -46.20 -6.06
N LEU A 4 25.93 -47.01 -5.69
CA LEU A 4 24.62 -47.01 -6.35
C LEU A 4 23.82 -45.75 -5.96
N ILE A 5 23.91 -45.35 -4.70
CA ILE A 5 23.26 -44.13 -4.18
C ILE A 5 23.89 -42.89 -4.84
N LEU A 6 25.22 -42.85 -4.96
CA LEU A 6 25.93 -41.76 -5.64
C LEU A 6 25.52 -41.63 -7.11
N ALA A 7 25.39 -42.75 -7.82
CA ALA A 7 24.99 -42.75 -9.23
C ALA A 7 23.56 -42.20 -9.43
N ILE A 8 22.63 -42.56 -8.53
CA ILE A 8 21.24 -42.05 -8.58
C ILE A 8 21.21 -40.53 -8.34
N ILE A 9 21.99 -40.02 -7.39
CA ILE A 9 22.06 -38.57 -7.11
C ILE A 9 22.59 -37.80 -8.31
N VAL A 10 23.64 -38.30 -8.98
CA VAL A 10 24.20 -37.64 -10.17
C VAL A 10 23.21 -37.64 -11.33
N VAL A 11 22.45 -38.72 -11.52
CA VAL A 11 21.42 -38.79 -12.57
C VAL A 11 20.26 -37.84 -12.26
N LEU A 12 19.78 -37.79 -11.02
CA LEU A 12 18.71 -36.87 -10.60
C LEU A 12 19.14 -35.41 -10.71
N PHE A 13 20.38 -35.09 -10.32
CA PHE A 13 20.93 -33.75 -10.47
C PHE A 13 21.12 -33.37 -11.94
N GLY A 14 21.64 -34.28 -12.76
CA GLY A 14 21.76 -34.08 -14.21
C GLY A 14 20.42 -33.86 -14.90
N LEU A 15 19.39 -34.64 -14.53
CA LEU A 15 18.03 -34.48 -15.06
C LEU A 15 17.42 -33.14 -14.62
N GLY A 16 17.63 -32.75 -13.35
CA GLY A 16 17.17 -31.48 -12.80
C GLY A 16 17.80 -30.28 -13.52
N VAL A 17 19.13 -30.30 -13.72
CA VAL A 17 19.86 -29.24 -14.43
C VAL A 17 19.39 -29.13 -15.90
N VAL A 18 19.15 -30.24 -16.58
CA VAL A 18 18.65 -30.25 -17.97
C VAL A 18 17.23 -29.72 -18.09
N VAL A 19 16.33 -30.05 -17.14
CA VAL A 19 14.94 -29.54 -17.12
C VAL A 19 14.89 -28.04 -16.82
N VAL A 20 15.75 -27.57 -15.90
CA VAL A 20 15.86 -26.13 -15.59
C VAL A 20 16.41 -25.35 -16.77
N ASN A 21 17.43 -25.86 -17.47
CA ASN A 21 18.00 -25.20 -18.64
C ASN A 21 16.99 -25.12 -19.81
N ARG A 22 16.22 -26.20 -20.05
CA ARG A 22 15.15 -26.20 -21.08
C ARG A 22 14.01 -25.22 -20.77
N ARG A 23 13.70 -24.96 -19.50
CA ARG A 23 12.70 -23.94 -19.11
C ARG A 23 13.18 -22.51 -19.38
N ARG A 24 14.49 -22.27 -19.33
CA ARG A 24 15.10 -20.96 -19.60
C ARG A 24 15.01 -20.58 -21.09
N GLU A 25 15.20 -21.55 -21.99
CA GLU A 25 15.09 -21.33 -23.45
C GLU A 25 13.65 -20.98 -23.87
N ARG A 26 12.63 -21.58 -23.25
CA ARG A 26 11.22 -21.26 -23.54
C ARG A 26 10.81 -19.84 -23.13
N ARG A 27 11.46 -19.23 -22.13
CA ARG A 27 11.19 -17.83 -21.73
C ARG A 27 11.75 -16.83 -22.75
N LEU A 28 12.93 -17.11 -23.32
CA LEU A 28 13.54 -16.25 -24.35
C LEU A 28 12.74 -16.24 -25.67
N SER A 29 12.10 -17.35 -26.02
CA SER A 29 11.25 -17.45 -27.22
C SER A 29 9.91 -16.72 -27.08
N LEU A 30 9.38 -16.57 -25.85
CA LEU A 30 8.16 -15.80 -25.58
C LEU A 30 8.44 -14.29 -25.54
N GLU A 31 9.63 -13.89 -25.08
CA GLU A 31 10.04 -12.47 -25.08
C GLU A 31 10.34 -11.96 -26.50
N ARG A 32 10.78 -12.84 -27.42
CA ARG A 32 10.97 -12.51 -28.84
C ARG A 32 9.68 -12.49 -29.66
N ALA A 33 8.57 -13.01 -29.12
CA ALA A 33 7.27 -13.06 -29.78
C ALA A 33 6.33 -11.91 -29.36
N ARG A 34 6.87 -10.76 -28.93
CA ARG A 34 6.06 -9.55 -28.80
C ARG A 34 5.57 -9.16 -30.21
N PRO A 35 4.27 -9.21 -30.52
CA PRO A 35 3.78 -8.72 -31.79
C PRO A 35 4.19 -7.24 -31.92
N PRO A 36 4.55 -6.76 -33.12
CA PRO A 36 4.83 -5.34 -33.32
C PRO A 36 3.63 -4.55 -32.80
N SER A 37 3.90 -3.44 -32.09
CA SER A 37 2.85 -2.53 -31.66
C SER A 37 1.97 -2.19 -32.87
N PRO A 38 0.63 -2.24 -32.74
CA PRO A 38 -0.23 -1.81 -33.84
C PRO A 38 0.20 -0.40 -34.28
N PRO A 39 0.14 -0.09 -35.59
CA PRO A 39 0.51 1.24 -36.06
C PRO A 39 -0.28 2.27 -35.26
N ARG A 40 0.44 3.26 -34.69
CA ARG A 40 -0.22 4.38 -34.03
C ARG A 40 -1.28 4.92 -35.00
N PRO A 41 -2.55 5.08 -34.60
CA PRO A 41 -3.47 5.83 -35.41
C PRO A 41 -2.82 7.18 -35.72
N PRO A 42 -2.93 7.70 -36.95
CA PRO A 42 -2.38 9.00 -37.26
C PRO A 42 -2.93 9.98 -36.22
N LEU A 43 -2.03 10.79 -35.64
CA LEU A 43 -2.46 11.95 -34.88
C LEU A 43 -3.49 12.67 -35.76
N PRO A 44 -4.66 13.06 -35.22
CA PRO A 44 -5.55 13.91 -35.99
C PRO A 44 -4.71 15.10 -36.45
N THR A 45 -4.52 15.21 -37.77
CA THR A 45 -4.07 16.44 -38.39
C THR A 45 -4.90 17.52 -37.74
N ALA A 46 -4.26 18.56 -37.20
CA ALA A 46 -4.93 19.70 -36.62
C ALA A 46 -6.09 20.07 -37.55
N VAL A 47 -7.30 19.71 -37.13
CA VAL A 47 -8.51 20.20 -37.75
C VAL A 47 -8.47 21.66 -37.37
N GLU A 48 -8.17 22.49 -38.36
CA GLU A 48 -8.41 23.92 -38.34
C GLU A 48 -9.80 24.09 -37.73
N ALA A 49 -9.84 24.57 -36.50
CA ALA A 49 -11.08 24.71 -35.75
C ALA A 49 -12.00 25.61 -36.58
N PRO A 50 -13.25 25.21 -36.86
CA PRO A 50 -14.20 26.16 -37.41
C PRO A 50 -14.38 27.27 -36.37
N GLU A 51 -14.15 28.51 -36.79
CA GLU A 51 -14.59 29.70 -36.06
C GLU A 51 -16.11 29.59 -35.88
N ALA A 52 -16.53 29.05 -34.73
CA ALA A 52 -17.91 29.13 -34.28
C ALA A 52 -18.05 30.45 -33.53
N GLU A 53 -18.69 31.43 -34.17
CA GLU A 53 -19.28 32.57 -33.47
C GLU A 53 -20.22 32.03 -32.38
N VAL A 54 -19.80 32.15 -31.12
CA VAL A 54 -20.68 31.97 -29.97
C VAL A 54 -21.22 33.34 -29.61
N GLU A 55 -22.46 33.63 -30.00
CA GLU A 55 -23.25 34.68 -29.36
C GLU A 55 -23.36 34.35 -27.86
N ILE A 56 -22.67 35.15 -27.04
CA ILE A 56 -22.81 35.12 -25.60
C ILE A 56 -24.17 35.75 -25.27
N GLY A 57 -25.17 34.90 -25.01
CA GLY A 57 -26.42 35.33 -24.40
C GLY A 57 -26.15 35.86 -22.98
N GLU A 58 -26.53 37.11 -22.74
CA GLU A 58 -26.45 37.78 -21.45
C GLU A 58 -27.39 37.09 -20.45
N ALA A 59 -26.82 36.45 -19.42
CA ALA A 59 -27.54 36.00 -18.24
C ALA A 59 -27.17 36.92 -17.06
N PRO A 60 -28.14 37.31 -16.22
CA PRO A 60 -27.96 38.45 -15.31
C PRO A 60 -26.98 38.13 -14.18
N VAL A 61 -26.02 39.04 -13.99
CA VAL A 61 -25.14 39.08 -12.83
C VAL A 61 -25.98 39.57 -11.64
N GLN A 62 -26.10 38.77 -10.58
CA GLN A 62 -26.61 39.27 -9.29
C GLN A 62 -25.42 39.86 -8.53
N GLU A 63 -25.47 41.17 -8.36
CA GLU A 63 -24.54 41.97 -7.56
C GLU A 63 -24.83 41.69 -6.07
N LEU A 64 -23.88 41.06 -5.37
CA LEU A 64 -23.91 40.93 -3.92
C LEU A 64 -23.01 42.02 -3.35
N GLU A 65 -23.63 42.99 -2.69
CA GLU A 65 -23.00 44.06 -1.91
C GLU A 65 -22.08 43.47 -0.83
N VAL A 66 -20.84 43.96 -0.78
CA VAL A 66 -19.95 43.81 0.37
C VAL A 66 -19.54 45.22 0.78
N ASP A 67 -20.06 45.64 1.93
CA ASP A 67 -19.80 46.93 2.60
C ASP A 67 -18.29 47.19 2.72
N GLU A 68 -17.83 48.28 2.11
CA GLU A 68 -16.47 48.81 2.26
C GLU A 68 -16.32 49.49 3.62
N LEU A 69 -15.79 48.78 4.61
CA LEU A 69 -15.25 49.41 5.81
C LEU A 69 -13.87 50.00 5.49
N GLY A 70 -13.88 51.33 5.37
CA GLY A 70 -12.76 52.18 5.00
C GLY A 70 -11.57 52.15 5.95
N ILE A 71 -10.40 52.32 5.35
CA ILE A 71 -9.17 52.73 6.03
C ILE A 71 -8.67 53.95 5.27
N ASP A 72 -9.06 55.13 5.75
CA ASP A 72 -8.51 56.41 5.31
C ASP A 72 -7.09 56.57 5.85
N LEU A 73 -6.14 56.66 4.92
CA LEU A 73 -4.79 57.10 5.18
C LEU A 73 -4.80 58.64 5.15
N VAL A 74 -4.91 59.28 6.31
CA VAL A 74 -4.64 60.72 6.47
C VAL A 74 -3.34 60.93 7.24
N ASP A 75 -2.42 61.57 6.53
CA ASP A 75 -1.16 62.12 6.99
C ASP A 75 -1.41 63.33 7.93
N GLU A 76 -0.55 63.44 8.94
CA GLU A 76 -0.19 64.63 9.73
C GLU A 76 -1.27 65.31 10.62
N LEU A 77 -1.08 65.25 11.95
CA LEU A 77 -0.80 66.43 12.82
C LEU A 77 -0.59 66.02 14.29
N ASP A 78 0.47 66.59 14.88
CA ASP A 78 0.84 66.66 16.31
C ASP A 78 -0.34 66.79 17.29
N VAL A 79 -0.26 66.15 18.46
CA VAL A 79 -0.22 66.76 19.82
C VAL A 79 -0.09 65.65 20.89
N VAL A 80 0.96 65.79 21.71
CA VAL A 80 1.30 65.17 23.01
C VAL A 80 0.14 64.61 23.87
N ASP A 81 0.34 63.42 24.44
CA ASP A 81 0.39 63.25 25.91
C ASP A 81 0.91 61.86 26.32
N GLU A 82 1.73 61.86 27.36
CA GLU A 82 2.56 60.80 27.93
C GLU A 82 1.86 60.19 29.16
N VAL A 83 1.55 58.88 29.21
CA VAL A 83 1.33 58.14 30.49
C VAL A 83 1.55 56.61 30.38
N ASP A 84 2.64 56.15 31.01
CA ASP A 84 2.87 54.96 31.87
C ASP A 84 2.27 53.54 31.62
N VAL A 85 3.19 52.61 31.28
CA VAL A 85 3.67 51.40 32.03
C VAL A 85 2.71 50.29 32.57
N ALA A 86 2.93 49.07 32.01
CA ALA A 86 3.03 47.71 32.58
C ALA A 86 1.83 46.76 32.85
N GLU A 87 2.10 45.48 32.48
CA GLU A 87 1.54 44.15 32.87
C GLU A 87 0.06 43.86 32.52
N GLU A 88 -0.32 42.70 31.94
CA GLU A 88 0.00 41.31 32.32
C GLU A 88 0.11 40.34 31.13
N VAL A 89 0.76 39.21 31.41
CA VAL A 89 1.09 38.07 30.54
C VAL A 89 -0.13 37.17 30.35
N ASP A 90 -0.65 37.04 29.13
CA ASP A 90 -1.50 35.91 28.74
C ASP A 90 -0.63 34.78 28.19
N VAL A 91 -0.53 33.72 29.00
CA VAL A 91 0.15 32.47 28.68
C VAL A 91 -0.59 31.81 27.51
N ALA A 92 0.03 31.82 26.34
CA ALA A 92 -0.43 31.00 25.21
C ALA A 92 -0.42 29.53 25.65
N GLU A 93 -1.60 28.89 25.68
CA GLU A 93 -1.70 27.43 25.76
C GLU A 93 -0.85 26.83 24.63
N GLU A 94 0.21 26.13 25.00
CA GLU A 94 0.96 25.31 24.06
C GLU A 94 0.01 24.23 23.54
N VAL A 95 -0.47 24.40 22.31
CA VAL A 95 -1.23 23.38 21.61
C VAL A 95 -0.29 22.20 21.40
N ASP A 96 -0.46 21.16 22.20
CA ASP A 96 0.24 19.88 22.06
C ASP A 96 0.03 19.36 20.63
N VAL A 97 1.04 19.50 19.77
CA VAL A 97 1.00 19.03 18.40
C VAL A 97 1.06 17.50 18.43
N VAL A 98 -0.11 16.86 18.49
CA VAL A 98 -0.23 15.40 18.45
C VAL A 98 0.40 14.89 17.16
N ALA A 99 1.47 14.12 17.30
CA ALA A 99 2.16 13.51 16.17
C ALA A 99 1.17 12.65 15.35
N PRO A 100 1.23 12.70 14.00
CA PRO A 100 0.30 11.94 13.17
C PRO A 100 0.42 10.43 13.44
N PRO A 101 -0.72 9.70 13.46
CA PRO A 101 -0.74 8.29 13.79
C PRO A 101 0.07 7.48 12.77
N ARG A 102 0.90 6.57 13.27
CA ARG A 102 1.74 5.69 12.45
C ARG A 102 0.86 4.68 11.72
N PHE A 103 1.37 4.10 10.63
CA PHE A 103 0.70 3.02 9.92
C PHE A 103 0.32 1.84 10.85
N ARG A 104 1.19 1.55 11.83
CA ARG A 104 0.94 0.50 12.82
C ARG A 104 -0.28 0.80 13.69
N ASP A 105 -0.54 2.06 14.01
CA ASP A 105 -1.66 2.49 14.85
C ASP A 105 -2.98 2.30 14.08
N ARG A 106 -2.96 2.52 12.76
CA ARG A 106 -4.10 2.30 11.85
C ARG A 106 -4.49 0.83 11.69
N LEU A 107 -3.57 -0.09 11.96
CA LEU A 107 -3.82 -1.54 11.93
C LEU A 107 -4.34 -2.11 13.26
N GLY A 108 -4.76 -1.26 14.20
CA GLY A 108 -5.15 -1.67 15.55
C GLY A 108 -6.20 -2.79 15.59
N LYS A 109 -7.27 -2.69 14.79
CA LYS A 109 -8.37 -3.69 14.74
C LYS A 109 -7.87 -5.06 14.29
N ALA A 110 -7.14 -5.12 13.17
CA ALA A 110 -6.57 -6.37 12.65
C ALA A 110 -5.55 -6.97 13.63
N ARG A 111 -4.69 -6.14 14.24
CA ARG A 111 -3.73 -6.60 15.25
C ARG A 111 -4.42 -7.17 16.50
N ALA A 112 -5.51 -6.54 16.96
CA ALA A 112 -6.24 -7.02 18.11
C ALA A 112 -6.88 -8.40 17.84
N ALA A 113 -7.47 -8.59 16.65
CA ALA A 113 -8.06 -9.88 16.25
C ALA A 113 -7.01 -11.00 16.25
N LEU A 114 -5.83 -10.76 15.65
CA LEU A 114 -4.75 -11.74 15.62
C LEU A 114 -4.11 -11.97 17.00
N ALA A 115 -3.94 -10.91 17.79
CA ALA A 115 -3.32 -11.02 19.12
C ALA A 115 -4.12 -11.92 20.07
N GLY A 116 -5.45 -11.84 20.03
CA GLY A 116 -6.32 -12.70 20.83
C GLY A 116 -6.13 -14.19 20.52
N ALA A 117 -6.16 -14.55 19.23
CA ALA A 117 -5.92 -15.93 18.81
C ALA A 117 -4.50 -16.39 19.10
N PHE A 118 -3.49 -15.54 18.91
CA PHE A 118 -2.11 -15.93 19.24
C PHE A 118 -1.92 -16.15 20.75
N ALA A 119 -2.69 -15.46 21.60
CA ALA A 119 -2.70 -15.72 23.04
C ALA A 119 -3.42 -17.02 23.38
N SER A 120 -4.57 -17.33 22.75
CA SER A 120 -5.30 -18.58 22.98
C SER A 120 -4.47 -19.80 22.58
N VAL A 121 -3.80 -19.73 21.43
CA VAL A 121 -2.93 -20.79 20.90
C VAL A 121 -1.74 -21.05 21.84
N ARG A 122 -1.11 -20.01 22.38
CA ARG A 122 -0.02 -20.17 23.36
C ARG A 122 -0.49 -20.73 24.70
N ALA A 123 -1.67 -20.34 25.17
CA ALA A 123 -2.21 -20.79 26.44
C ALA A 123 -2.51 -22.31 26.45
N ARG A 124 -2.77 -22.90 25.27
CA ARG A 124 -3.11 -24.31 25.12
C ARG A 124 -1.92 -25.27 25.26
N GLY A 125 -0.68 -24.76 25.12
CA GLY A 125 0.56 -25.52 25.32
C GLY A 125 0.90 -26.55 24.24
N GLY A 126 0.06 -26.71 23.22
CA GLY A 126 0.27 -27.65 22.11
C GLY A 126 -0.59 -27.33 20.90
N ILE A 127 -0.32 -28.03 19.80
CA ILE A 127 -1.01 -27.88 18.51
C ILE A 127 -2.19 -28.86 18.47
N THR A 128 -3.42 -28.34 18.60
CA THR A 128 -4.66 -29.14 18.58
C THR A 128 -5.55 -28.73 17.40
N ASP A 129 -6.66 -29.44 17.16
CA ASP A 129 -7.62 -29.03 16.12
C ASP A 129 -8.15 -27.62 16.38
N ASP A 130 -8.50 -27.32 17.64
CA ASP A 130 -8.90 -25.97 18.06
C ASP A 130 -7.83 -24.88 17.77
N THR A 131 -6.54 -25.23 17.70
CA THR A 131 -5.48 -24.27 17.34
C THR A 131 -5.67 -23.78 15.92
N TRP A 132 -6.05 -24.68 15.01
CA TRP A 132 -6.26 -24.34 13.61
C TRP A 132 -7.54 -23.53 13.42
N ASP A 133 -8.59 -23.91 14.12
CA ASP A 133 -9.88 -23.20 14.09
C ASP A 133 -9.72 -21.76 14.62
N ASP A 134 -9.01 -21.59 15.75
CA ASP A 134 -8.69 -20.27 16.33
C ASP A 134 -7.91 -19.39 15.33
N LEU A 135 -6.95 -19.98 14.60
CA LEU A 135 -6.15 -19.27 13.60
C LEU A 135 -6.96 -18.90 12.36
N GLU A 136 -7.78 -19.82 11.84
CA GLU A 136 -8.68 -19.56 10.71
C GLU A 136 -9.65 -18.43 11.04
N GLU A 137 -10.33 -18.51 12.18
CA GLU A 137 -11.28 -17.50 12.65
C GLU A 137 -10.61 -16.12 12.77
N ALA A 138 -9.38 -16.07 13.28
CA ALA A 138 -8.62 -14.83 13.43
C ALA A 138 -8.25 -14.20 12.07
N LEU A 139 -7.83 -15.02 11.10
CA LEU A 139 -7.50 -14.56 9.75
C LEU A 139 -8.74 -14.03 9.02
N LEU A 140 -9.89 -14.70 9.18
CA LEU A 140 -11.15 -14.24 8.62
C LEU A 140 -11.59 -12.90 9.24
N ARG A 141 -11.46 -12.74 10.56
CA ARG A 141 -11.73 -11.46 11.23
C ARG A 141 -10.77 -10.33 10.83
N ALA A 142 -9.59 -10.67 10.36
CA ALA A 142 -8.57 -9.73 9.90
C ALA A 142 -8.72 -9.36 8.41
N ASP A 143 -9.85 -9.66 7.78
CA ASP A 143 -10.18 -9.35 6.38
C ASP A 143 -9.25 -10.04 5.36
N VAL A 144 -8.70 -11.22 5.68
CA VAL A 144 -7.89 -12.01 4.74
C VAL A 144 -8.75 -12.67 3.65
N GLY A 145 -10.00 -13.00 3.98
CA GLY A 145 -10.95 -13.66 3.08
C GLY A 145 -10.84 -15.19 3.07
N VAL A 146 -11.95 -15.86 2.77
CA VAL A 146 -12.10 -17.33 2.93
C VAL A 146 -11.10 -18.11 2.10
N GLY A 147 -11.02 -17.86 0.79
CA GLY A 147 -10.15 -18.64 -0.09
C GLY A 147 -8.67 -18.57 0.30
N LEU A 148 -8.18 -17.36 0.58
CA LEU A 148 -6.79 -17.15 1.00
C LEU A 148 -6.51 -17.76 2.38
N THR A 149 -7.43 -17.62 3.32
CA THR A 149 -7.29 -18.22 4.65
C THR A 149 -7.23 -19.74 4.57
N THR A 150 -8.13 -20.39 3.84
CA THR A 150 -8.13 -21.86 3.70
C THR A 150 -6.83 -22.35 3.09
N GLU A 151 -6.39 -21.77 1.97
CA GLU A 151 -5.10 -22.11 1.35
C GLU A 151 -3.94 -21.94 2.32
N LEU A 152 -3.92 -20.84 3.07
CA LEU A 152 -2.84 -20.53 3.99
C LEU A 152 -2.79 -21.49 5.19
N ILE A 153 -3.95 -21.90 5.72
CA ILE A 153 -4.04 -22.88 6.82
C ILE A 153 -3.63 -24.27 6.34
N ASP A 154 -4.04 -24.68 5.14
CA ASP A 154 -3.65 -25.96 4.55
C ASP A 154 -2.13 -26.05 4.33
N ASP A 155 -1.54 -25.02 3.71
CA ASP A 155 -0.09 -24.94 3.51
C ASP A 155 0.67 -24.95 4.84
N LEU A 156 0.15 -24.23 5.85
CA LEU A 156 0.75 -24.19 7.18
C LEU A 156 0.69 -25.56 7.86
N ARG A 157 -0.43 -26.29 7.76
CA ARG A 157 -0.58 -27.65 8.29
C ARG A 157 0.39 -28.62 7.62
N GLU A 158 0.58 -28.52 6.31
CA GLU A 158 1.58 -29.32 5.58
C GLU A 158 3.00 -29.00 6.04
N LYS A 159 3.31 -27.71 6.20
CA LYS A 159 4.63 -27.26 6.66
C LYS A 159 4.94 -27.74 8.08
N VAL A 160 3.98 -27.66 8.99
CA VAL A 160 4.10 -28.15 10.37
C VAL A 160 4.42 -29.64 10.41
N LYS A 161 3.78 -30.43 9.53
CA LYS A 161 4.08 -31.87 9.38
C LYS A 161 5.48 -32.11 8.80
N THR A 162 5.85 -31.35 7.77
CA THR A 162 7.12 -31.54 7.03
C THR A 162 8.33 -31.12 7.87
N GLU A 163 8.21 -30.00 8.58
CA GLU A 163 9.27 -29.43 9.44
C GLU A 163 9.20 -29.97 10.88
N SER A 164 8.21 -30.81 11.20
CA SER A 164 8.00 -31.39 12.53
C SER A 164 7.93 -30.34 13.64
N LEU A 165 7.18 -29.26 13.41
CA LEU A 165 7.00 -28.20 14.41
C LEU A 165 6.16 -28.73 15.57
N THR A 166 6.59 -28.48 16.80
CA THR A 166 6.01 -29.08 18.01
C THR A 166 5.43 -28.05 18.98
N THR A 167 5.87 -26.79 18.89
CA THR A 167 5.47 -25.74 19.80
C THR A 167 4.52 -24.74 19.15
N PRO A 168 3.61 -24.11 19.91
CA PRO A 168 2.74 -23.06 19.39
C PRO A 168 3.50 -21.88 18.76
N ASP A 169 4.64 -21.47 19.34
CA ASP A 169 5.43 -20.36 18.82
C ASP A 169 6.07 -20.69 17.46
N GLU A 170 6.54 -21.92 17.24
CA GLU A 170 7.03 -22.36 15.94
C GLU A 170 5.94 -22.27 14.85
N VAL A 171 4.70 -22.64 15.18
CA VAL A 171 3.56 -22.52 14.24
C VAL A 171 3.28 -21.06 13.91
N LEU A 172 3.29 -20.17 14.90
CA LEU A 172 3.05 -18.75 14.71
C LEU A 172 4.16 -18.08 13.88
N ASP A 173 5.42 -18.49 14.08
CA ASP A 173 6.54 -18.03 13.27
C ASP A 173 6.46 -18.57 11.84
N ALA A 174 6.03 -19.82 11.65
CA ALA A 174 5.79 -20.39 10.33
C ALA A 174 4.67 -19.65 9.58
N LEU A 175 3.55 -19.34 10.26
CA LEU A 175 2.45 -18.52 9.73
C LEU A 175 2.94 -17.14 9.29
N LYS A 176 3.72 -16.47 10.13
CA LYS A 176 4.31 -15.17 9.80
C LYS A 176 5.23 -15.27 8.57
N GLY A 177 6.03 -16.32 8.48
CA GLY A 177 6.89 -16.58 7.32
C GLY A 177 6.09 -16.77 6.03
N GLU A 178 4.98 -17.49 6.09
CA GLU A 178 4.09 -17.72 4.95
C GLU A 178 3.44 -16.41 4.48
N LEU A 179 2.90 -15.62 5.42
CA LEU A 179 2.35 -14.30 5.14
C LEU A 179 3.40 -13.38 4.49
N LEU A 180 4.62 -13.34 5.04
CA LEU A 180 5.71 -12.53 4.48
C LEU A 180 6.11 -12.98 3.08
N THR A 181 6.09 -14.30 2.82
CA THR A 181 6.40 -14.86 1.50
C THR A 181 5.35 -14.44 0.48
N ARG A 182 4.07 -14.51 0.83
CA ARG A 182 2.95 -14.07 -0.03
C ARG A 182 2.93 -12.57 -0.26
N LEU A 183 3.30 -11.76 0.75
CA LEU A 183 3.50 -10.31 0.58
C LEU A 183 4.82 -9.97 -0.14
N GLY A 184 5.77 -10.90 -0.21
CA GLY A 184 7.07 -10.68 -0.83
C GLY A 184 7.02 -10.60 -2.36
N GLY A 185 8.19 -10.37 -2.97
CA GLY A 185 8.37 -10.53 -4.42
C GLY A 185 7.87 -9.38 -5.31
N VAL A 186 7.33 -8.32 -4.73
CA VAL A 186 6.87 -7.14 -5.47
C VAL A 186 7.39 -5.86 -4.82
N ASP A 187 8.16 -5.07 -5.57
CA ASP A 187 8.50 -3.71 -5.17
C ASP A 187 7.25 -2.83 -5.28
N ARG A 188 6.84 -2.26 -4.13
CA ARG A 188 5.66 -1.39 -4.02
C ARG A 188 6.06 0.06 -3.83
N SER A 189 7.36 0.37 -3.99
CA SER A 189 7.87 1.72 -3.94
C SER A 189 7.23 2.54 -5.03
N LEU A 190 6.81 3.74 -4.67
CA LEU A 190 6.33 4.71 -5.64
C LEU A 190 7.54 5.22 -6.43
N VAL A 191 7.74 4.73 -7.65
CA VAL A 191 8.83 5.20 -8.51
C VAL A 191 8.41 6.54 -9.13
N LEU A 192 8.98 7.61 -8.60
CA LEU A 192 8.90 8.94 -9.19
C LEU A 192 10.06 9.08 -10.18
N ASP A 193 9.79 9.11 -11.48
CA ASP A 193 10.79 9.45 -12.51
C ASP A 193 10.43 10.80 -13.17
N PRO A 194 10.63 11.92 -12.47
CA PRO A 194 10.37 13.24 -13.03
C PRO A 194 11.45 13.57 -14.06
N ARG A 195 11.08 13.69 -15.33
CA ARG A 195 12.00 14.20 -16.35
C ARG A 195 12.15 15.71 -16.21
N PRO A 196 13.39 16.26 -16.30
CA PRO A 196 13.60 17.70 -16.20
C PRO A 196 12.75 18.46 -17.22
N GLY A 197 11.91 19.38 -16.74
CA GLY A 197 11.04 20.21 -17.58
C GLY A 197 9.72 19.55 -18.01
N GLU A 198 9.42 18.32 -17.57
CA GLU A 198 8.14 17.64 -17.84
C GLU A 198 7.28 17.53 -16.57
N PRO A 199 5.96 17.75 -16.64
CA PRO A 199 5.08 17.56 -15.49
C PRO A 199 4.94 16.07 -15.15
N CYS A 200 4.97 15.74 -13.85
CA CYS A 200 4.65 14.40 -13.36
C CYS A 200 3.12 14.27 -13.21
N VAL A 201 2.46 13.54 -14.13
CA VAL A 201 1.00 13.41 -14.15
C VAL A 201 0.56 12.12 -13.44
N TRP A 202 -0.31 12.28 -12.44
CA TRP A 202 -0.91 11.19 -11.66
C TRP A 202 -2.40 11.07 -12.00
N LEU A 203 -2.82 9.90 -12.50
CA LEU A 203 -4.23 9.58 -12.66
C LEU A 203 -4.66 8.68 -11.51
N PHE A 204 -5.40 9.24 -10.57
CA PHE A 204 -6.05 8.47 -9.51
C PHE A 204 -7.36 7.90 -10.06
N VAL A 205 -7.54 6.60 -9.88
CA VAL A 205 -8.78 5.90 -10.25
C VAL A 205 -9.35 5.23 -9.00
N GLY A 206 -10.66 5.30 -8.85
CA GLY A 206 -11.38 4.76 -7.70
C GLY A 206 -12.87 4.95 -7.87
N VAL A 207 -13.63 4.25 -7.04
CA VAL A 207 -15.05 4.57 -6.82
C VAL A 207 -15.14 5.70 -5.80
N ASN A 208 -16.28 6.38 -5.69
CA ASN A 208 -16.47 7.40 -4.66
C ASN A 208 -16.50 6.74 -3.27
N GLY A 209 -15.58 7.12 -2.39
CA GLY A 209 -15.48 6.61 -1.02
C GLY A 209 -14.04 6.44 -0.57
#